data_AF-A0AAW2M9S7-F1
#
_entry.id   AF-A0AAW2M9S7-F1
#
_cell.length_a   1.000
_cell.length_b   1.000
_cell.length_c   1.000
_cell.angle_alpha   90.00
_cell.angle_beta   90.00
_cell.angle_gamma   90.00
#
_symmetry.space_group_name_H-M   'P 1'
#
loop_
_entity.id
_entity.type
_entity.pdbx_description
1 polymer ?
#
loop_
_entity_poly.entity_id
_entity_poly.type
_entity_poly.pdbx_seq_one_letter_code
_entity_poly.pdbx_strand_id
1 'polypeptide(L)'
;MEINKTSLRVNLLLLLVWGFTTVIFKKWLRFKKRTMPPLPPGPMGYPVVGCLPEIMKNKPAFRWIHKLMQEMNTEIACIRVGNTHNIVVNSPQLAREFLRKQDVIFASRPNCMSGYLTSNGFLTTAISPMGNQWKKMRRIVASEVLSPAMHQRFHEKRCEEADHLMRYVYNQSQNPLVNGLVNVRVAAQHYCGNVMRKLVFGKRFFGVGTEDGGPGMEEKEHVDALFTILKYLYGFGIGDHLPWLEVFDLDGCKRILKDANKEFEEISRSRN
;
A
#
# COMPACT_ATOMS: atom_id res chain seq x y z
N MET A 1 27.38 -12.90 61.70
CA MET A 1 27.12 -13.60 60.42
C MET A 1 26.79 -12.52 59.38
N GLU A 2 27.82 -11.93 58.75
CA GLU A 2 27.60 -10.89 57.74
C GLU A 2 27.23 -11.55 56.41
N ILE A 3 25.98 -11.38 56.00
CA ILE A 3 25.51 -11.86 54.71
C ILE A 3 26.20 -11.02 53.63
N ASN A 4 27.07 -11.67 52.86
CA ASN A 4 27.86 -11.03 51.81
C ASN A 4 26.92 -10.47 50.72
N LYS A 5 26.76 -9.14 50.69
CA LYS A 5 25.83 -8.42 49.80
C LYS A 5 26.05 -8.71 48.32
N THR A 6 27.28 -9.08 47.92
CA THR A 6 27.62 -9.46 46.55
C THR A 6 27.03 -10.82 46.17
N SER A 7 27.09 -11.81 47.07
CA SER A 7 26.48 -13.13 46.88
C SER A 7 24.96 -13.04 46.73
N LEU A 8 24.32 -12.15 47.51
CA LEU A 8 22.88 -11.90 47.41
C LEU A 8 22.48 -11.33 46.04
N ARG A 9 23.28 -10.40 45.49
CA ARG A 9 23.03 -9.79 44.16
C ARG A 9 23.21 -10.78 43.01
N VAL A 10 24.25 -11.62 43.09
CA VAL A 10 24.51 -12.67 42.07
C VAL A 10 23.37 -13.69 42.06
N ASN A 11 22.93 -14.15 43.23
CA ASN A 11 21.80 -15.07 43.35
C ASN A 11 20.49 -14.47 42.82
N LEU A 12 20.25 -13.18 43.08
CA LEU A 12 19.08 -12.48 42.55
C LEU A 12 19.11 -12.38 41.01
N LEU A 13 20.28 -12.09 40.42
CA LEU A 13 20.46 -12.06 38.96
C LEU A 13 20.26 -13.44 38.33
N LEU A 14 20.79 -14.50 38.94
CA LEU A 14 20.59 -15.87 38.46
C LEU A 14 19.11 -16.28 38.52
N LEU A 15 18.39 -15.92 39.58
CA LEU A 15 16.95 -16.16 39.70
C LEU A 15 16.14 -15.38 38.64
N LEU A 16 16.53 -14.15 38.33
CA LEU A 16 15.90 -13.34 37.28
C LEU A 16 16.14 -13.96 35.88
N VAL A 17 17.37 -14.38 35.58
CA VAL A 17 17.70 -15.04 34.32
C VAL A 17 16.94 -16.37 34.20
N TRP A 18 16.88 -17.18 35.26
CA TRP A 18 16.14 -18.44 35.28
C TRP A 18 14.62 -18.23 35.17
N GLY A 19 14.07 -17.21 35.83
CA GLY A 19 12.67 -16.79 35.66
C GLY A 19 12.39 -16.37 34.22
N PHE A 20 13.29 -15.62 33.60
CA PHE A 20 13.15 -15.16 32.22
C PHE A 20 13.21 -16.32 31.21
N THR A 21 14.18 -17.24 31.36
CA THR A 21 14.29 -18.41 30.48
C THR A 21 13.12 -19.36 30.64
N THR A 22 12.61 -19.59 31.85
CA THR A 22 11.43 -20.43 32.08
C THR A 22 10.15 -19.81 31.52
N VAL A 23 9.99 -18.48 31.58
CA VAL A 23 8.87 -17.78 30.93
C VAL A 23 8.96 -17.88 29.40
N ILE A 24 10.15 -17.70 28.82
CA ILE A 24 10.38 -17.90 27.38
C ILE A 24 10.06 -19.34 26.98
N PHE A 25 10.56 -20.32 27.75
CA PHE A 25 10.35 -21.74 27.47
C PHE A 25 8.88 -22.16 27.60
N LYS A 26 8.17 -21.68 28.64
CA LYS A 26 6.72 -21.92 28.79
C LYS A 26 5.92 -21.26 27.68
N LYS A 27 6.27 -20.05 27.25
CA LYS A 27 5.67 -19.42 26.06
C LYS A 27 5.93 -20.27 24.82
N TRP A 28 7.16 -20.71 24.60
CA TRP A 28 7.55 -21.57 23.47
C TRP A 28 6.77 -22.90 23.44
N LEU A 29 6.62 -23.55 24.60
CA LEU A 29 5.80 -24.76 24.76
C LEU A 29 4.30 -24.50 24.51
N ARG A 30 3.77 -23.36 24.98
CA ARG A 30 2.37 -22.98 24.71
C ARG A 30 2.14 -22.65 23.23
N PHE A 31 3.13 -22.08 22.54
CA PHE A 31 3.09 -21.89 21.09
C PHE A 31 3.04 -23.23 20.34
N LYS A 32 3.70 -24.28 20.83
CA LYS A 32 3.64 -25.64 20.24
C LYS A 32 2.27 -26.33 20.37
N LYS A 33 1.41 -25.92 21.32
CA LYS A 33 0.14 -26.61 21.63
C LYS A 33 -1.07 -26.15 20.81
N ARG A 34 -0.93 -25.19 19.91
CA ARG A 34 -2.00 -24.89 18.95
C ARG A 34 -1.84 -25.80 17.74
N THR A 35 -2.77 -26.73 17.56
CA THR A 35 -3.01 -27.42 16.29
C THR A 35 -3.49 -26.38 15.29
N MET A 36 -2.54 -25.63 14.74
CA MET A 36 -2.80 -24.74 13.61
C MET A 36 -3.23 -25.63 12.44
N PRO A 37 -4.29 -25.25 11.71
CA PRO A 37 -4.58 -25.87 10.42
C PRO A 37 -3.30 -25.90 9.57
N PRO A 38 -3.10 -26.93 8.73
CA PRO A 38 -1.95 -26.98 7.84
C PRO A 38 -1.93 -25.69 7.01
N LEU A 39 -0.84 -24.92 7.14
CA LEU A 39 -0.62 -23.77 6.30
C LEU A 39 -0.21 -24.23 4.89
N PRO A 40 -0.46 -23.42 3.85
CA PRO A 40 0.12 -23.64 2.54
C PRO A 40 1.65 -23.80 2.62
N PRO A 41 2.28 -24.47 1.65
CA PRO A 41 3.73 -24.63 1.63
C PRO A 41 4.43 -23.26 1.66
N GLY A 42 5.60 -23.18 2.27
CA GLY A 42 6.30 -21.90 2.42
C GLY A 42 7.79 -22.10 2.69
N PRO A 43 8.63 -21.12 2.34
CA PRO A 43 10.04 -21.16 2.71
C PRO A 43 10.20 -21.14 4.24
N MET A 44 11.24 -21.81 4.73
CA MET A 44 11.62 -21.71 6.13
C MET A 44 12.31 -20.37 6.36
N GLY A 45 11.58 -19.37 6.87
CA GLY A 45 12.13 -18.06 7.21
C GLY A 45 12.94 -18.05 8.50
N TYR A 46 13.81 -17.05 8.67
CA TYR A 46 14.62 -16.85 9.88
C TYR A 46 13.77 -16.71 11.16
N PRO A 47 14.31 -17.07 12.34
CA PRO A 47 13.66 -16.81 13.62
C PRO A 47 13.26 -15.33 13.77
N VAL A 48 12.08 -15.06 14.31
CA VAL A 48 11.50 -13.72 14.56
C VAL A 48 11.17 -12.92 13.28
N VAL A 49 12.10 -12.77 12.34
CA VAL A 49 11.96 -11.88 11.18
C VAL A 49 11.36 -12.58 9.95
N GLY A 50 11.32 -13.91 9.90
CA GLY A 50 10.81 -14.65 8.74
C GLY A 50 11.68 -14.41 7.50
N CYS A 51 11.05 -14.21 6.35
CA CYS A 51 11.71 -13.94 5.06
C CYS A 51 11.97 -12.44 4.79
N LEU A 52 11.90 -11.61 5.84
CA LEU A 52 12.10 -10.17 5.72
C LEU A 52 13.48 -9.82 5.12
N PRO A 53 14.61 -10.39 5.58
CA PRO A 53 15.93 -10.10 5.00
C PRO A 53 16.01 -10.39 3.49
N GLU A 54 15.42 -11.49 3.04
CA GLU A 54 15.42 -11.91 1.64
C GLU A 54 14.60 -10.97 0.77
N ILE A 55 13.43 -10.54 1.25
CA ILE A 55 12.59 -9.54 0.56
C ILE A 55 13.34 -8.20 0.46
N MET A 56 14.03 -7.80 1.53
CA MET A 56 14.79 -6.54 1.55
C MET A 56 15.97 -6.56 0.58
N LYS A 57 16.64 -7.70 0.44
CA LYS A 57 17.73 -7.89 -0.53
C LYS A 57 17.22 -7.95 -1.98
N ASN A 58 16.00 -8.44 -2.20
CA ASN A 58 15.43 -8.71 -3.52
C ASN A 58 14.19 -7.86 -3.80
N LYS A 59 14.32 -6.52 -3.78
CA LYS A 59 13.23 -5.62 -4.15
C LYS A 59 13.03 -5.58 -5.69
N PRO A 60 11.79 -5.42 -6.18
CA PRO A 60 10.54 -5.33 -5.42
C PRO A 60 10.04 -6.70 -4.95
N ALA A 61 9.36 -6.73 -3.80
CA ALA A 61 8.93 -7.95 -3.13
C ALA A 61 8.14 -8.91 -4.05
N PHE A 62 7.24 -8.39 -4.89
CA PHE A 62 6.42 -9.24 -5.77
C PHE A 62 7.25 -10.07 -6.77
N ARG A 63 8.41 -9.56 -7.24
CA ARG A 63 9.29 -10.31 -8.16
C ARG A 63 10.01 -11.44 -7.45
N TRP A 64 10.49 -11.19 -6.24
CA TRP A 64 11.11 -12.22 -5.41
C TRP A 64 10.11 -13.31 -5.03
N ILE A 65 8.90 -12.93 -4.60
CA ILE A 65 7.81 -13.86 -4.29
C ILE A 65 7.47 -14.73 -5.50
N HIS A 66 7.33 -14.13 -6.69
CA HIS A 66 7.02 -14.88 -7.91
C HIS A 66 8.11 -15.91 -8.24
N LYS A 67 9.39 -15.50 -8.18
CA LYS A 67 10.53 -16.41 -8.41
C LYS A 67 10.56 -17.55 -7.40
N LEU A 68 10.35 -17.26 -6.12
CA LEU A 68 10.27 -18.26 -5.06
C LEU A 68 9.15 -19.29 -5.32
N MET A 69 7.96 -18.83 -5.72
CA MET A 69 6.84 -19.73 -6.04
C MET A 69 7.13 -20.62 -7.25
N GLN A 70 7.85 -20.10 -8.26
CA GLN A 70 8.31 -20.90 -9.40
C GLN A 70 9.31 -21.97 -8.97
N GLU A 71 10.30 -21.63 -8.14
CA GLU A 71 11.29 -22.57 -7.62
C GLU A 71 10.67 -23.66 -6.75
N MET A 72 9.64 -23.31 -5.96
CA MET A 72 8.88 -24.25 -5.14
C MET A 72 7.84 -25.06 -5.93
N ASN A 73 7.63 -24.75 -7.21
CA ASN A 73 6.59 -25.32 -8.07
C ASN A 73 5.20 -25.36 -7.39
N THR A 74 4.75 -24.22 -6.88
CA THR A 74 3.47 -24.11 -6.17
C THR A 74 2.63 -22.93 -6.62
N GLU A 75 1.31 -23.12 -6.60
CA GLU A 75 0.32 -22.09 -6.92
C GLU A 75 -0.15 -21.30 -5.70
N ILE A 76 0.16 -21.77 -4.49
CA ILE A 76 -0.18 -21.11 -3.23
C ILE A 76 0.95 -21.26 -2.22
N ALA A 77 1.41 -20.15 -1.66
CA ALA A 77 2.51 -20.17 -0.71
C ALA A 77 2.22 -19.33 0.54
N CYS A 78 2.71 -19.79 1.69
CA CYS A 78 2.69 -19.06 2.94
C CYS A 78 4.06 -18.45 3.23
N ILE A 79 4.19 -17.14 3.10
CA ILE A 79 5.43 -16.40 3.35
C ILE A 79 5.32 -15.66 4.66
N ARG A 80 6.11 -16.09 5.65
CA ARG A 80 6.16 -15.42 6.95
C ARG A 80 7.07 -14.20 6.88
N VAL A 81 6.55 -13.02 7.23
CA VAL A 81 7.31 -11.77 7.34
C VAL A 81 7.07 -11.19 8.73
N GLY A 82 8.12 -11.18 9.56
CA GLY A 82 7.99 -10.86 10.97
C GLY A 82 6.93 -11.73 11.66
N ASN A 83 5.93 -11.08 12.25
CA ASN A 83 4.81 -11.74 12.91
C ASN A 83 3.61 -12.05 12.00
N THR A 84 3.70 -11.76 10.70
CA THR A 84 2.58 -11.88 9.76
C THR A 84 2.78 -13.05 8.80
N HIS A 85 1.72 -13.83 8.56
CA HIS A 85 1.69 -14.83 7.48
C HIS A 85 1.03 -14.22 6.25
N ASN A 86 1.78 -14.09 5.16
CA ASN A 86 1.28 -13.60 3.89
C ASN A 86 0.99 -14.82 3.01
N ILE A 87 -0.28 -15.06 2.70
CA ILE A 87 -0.69 -16.11 1.77
C ILE A 87 -0.71 -15.52 0.36
N VAL A 88 0.16 -16.03 -0.50
CA VAL A 88 0.29 -15.60 -1.89
C VAL A 88 -0.32 -16.66 -2.78
N VAL A 89 -1.09 -16.23 -3.77
CA VAL A 89 -1.75 -17.10 -4.75
C VAL A 89 -1.33 -16.69 -6.15
N ASN A 90 -0.91 -17.67 -6.95
CA ASN A 90 -0.52 -17.54 -8.35
C ASN A 90 -1.33 -18.49 -9.27
N SER A 91 -2.63 -18.65 -8.99
CA SER A 91 -3.54 -19.48 -9.77
C SER A 91 -4.88 -18.78 -9.99
N PRO A 92 -5.37 -18.68 -11.25
CA PRO A 92 -6.68 -18.09 -11.55
C PRO A 92 -7.83 -18.84 -10.88
N GLN A 93 -7.72 -20.15 -10.72
CA GLN A 93 -8.72 -21.00 -10.08
C GLN A 93 -8.83 -20.64 -8.60
N LEU A 94 -7.70 -20.61 -7.89
CA LEU A 94 -7.65 -20.21 -6.48
C LEU A 94 -8.08 -18.75 -6.29
N ALA A 95 -7.66 -17.84 -7.19
CA ALA A 95 -8.11 -16.45 -7.18
C ALA A 95 -9.64 -16.35 -7.24
N ARG A 96 -10.30 -17.15 -8.07
CA ARG A 96 -11.77 -17.19 -8.14
C ARG A 96 -12.41 -17.75 -6.86
N GLU A 97 -11.78 -18.72 -6.20
CA GLU A 97 -12.28 -19.24 -4.92
C GLU A 97 -12.37 -18.13 -3.88
N PHE A 98 -11.29 -17.39 -3.63
CA PHE A 98 -11.28 -16.41 -2.53
C PHE A 98 -11.80 -15.02 -2.92
N LEU A 99 -11.69 -14.57 -4.18
CA LEU A 99 -12.20 -13.27 -4.62
C LEU A 99 -13.67 -13.27 -5.02
N ARG A 100 -14.27 -14.45 -5.27
CA ARG A 100 -15.68 -14.56 -5.72
C ARG A 100 -16.52 -15.48 -4.85
N LYS A 101 -16.10 -16.73 -4.63
CA LYS A 101 -16.94 -17.69 -3.87
C LYS A 101 -16.89 -17.43 -2.37
N GLN A 102 -15.75 -16.97 -1.85
CA GLN A 102 -15.54 -16.64 -0.45
C GLN A 102 -15.25 -15.14 -0.24
N ASP A 103 -15.75 -14.29 -1.14
CA ASP A 103 -15.45 -12.86 -1.19
C ASP A 103 -15.79 -12.15 0.13
N VAL A 104 -16.90 -12.51 0.79
CA VAL A 104 -17.29 -11.95 2.10
C VAL A 104 -16.24 -12.20 3.19
N ILE A 105 -15.54 -13.33 3.14
CA ILE A 105 -14.50 -13.71 4.12
C ILE A 105 -13.21 -12.92 3.86
N PHE A 106 -12.83 -12.77 2.58
CA PHE A 106 -11.56 -12.13 2.17
C PHE A 106 -11.70 -10.66 1.75
N ALA A 107 -12.88 -10.05 1.89
CA ALA A 107 -13.13 -8.68 1.46
C ALA A 107 -12.37 -7.62 2.28
N SER A 108 -12.04 -7.92 3.54
CA SER A 108 -11.42 -6.93 4.43
C SER A 108 -10.01 -6.55 3.98
N ARG A 109 -9.63 -5.30 4.22
CA ARG A 109 -8.27 -4.80 3.97
C ARG A 109 -7.39 -4.95 5.21
N PRO A 110 -6.08 -5.17 5.04
CA PRO A 110 -5.15 -5.21 6.16
C PRO A 110 -5.07 -3.84 6.83
N ASN A 111 -4.95 -3.82 8.16
CA ASN A 111 -4.63 -2.63 8.91
C ASN A 111 -3.12 -2.39 8.84
N CYS A 112 -2.68 -1.57 7.88
CA CYS A 112 -1.29 -1.19 7.68
C CYS A 112 -1.13 0.34 7.72
N MET A 113 0.08 0.80 8.02
CA MET A 113 0.45 2.22 8.09
C MET A 113 0.14 2.95 6.79
N SER A 114 0.50 2.36 5.65
CA SER A 114 0.22 2.97 4.34
C SER A 114 -1.28 3.13 4.10
N GLY A 115 -2.07 2.12 4.47
CA GLY A 115 -3.53 2.18 4.39
C GLY A 115 -4.11 3.25 5.31
N TYR A 116 -3.63 3.33 6.56
CA TYR A 116 -4.09 4.32 7.54
C TYR A 116 -3.81 5.76 7.10
N LEU A 117 -2.57 6.06 6.68
CA LEU A 117 -2.16 7.41 6.28
C LEU A 117 -2.92 7.90 5.04
N THR A 118 -3.07 7.04 4.03
CA THR A 118 -3.71 7.41 2.74
C THR A 118 -5.23 7.47 2.80
N SER A 119 -5.83 6.88 3.83
CA SER A 119 -7.28 6.88 4.02
C SER A 119 -7.75 7.85 5.10
N ASN A 120 -6.87 8.72 5.60
CA ASN A 120 -7.13 9.62 6.72
C ASN A 120 -7.74 8.87 7.93
N GLY A 121 -7.11 7.76 8.32
CA GLY A 121 -7.59 6.91 9.42
C GLY A 121 -8.79 6.04 9.03
N PHE A 122 -8.80 5.50 7.81
CA PHE A 122 -9.85 4.62 7.28
C PHE A 122 -11.23 5.28 7.10
N LEU A 123 -11.24 6.58 6.80
CA LEU A 123 -12.44 7.31 6.42
C LEU A 123 -12.80 7.12 4.94
N THR A 124 -11.85 6.70 4.10
CA THR A 124 -12.09 6.47 2.66
C THR A 124 -12.72 5.09 2.37
N THR A 125 -13.22 4.87 1.15
CA THR A 125 -13.91 3.62 0.80
C THR A 125 -12.98 2.52 0.28
N ALA A 126 -11.90 2.87 -0.44
CA ALA A 126 -11.14 1.89 -1.22
C ALA A 126 -10.19 1.01 -0.38
N ILE A 127 -9.67 1.56 0.73
CA ILE A 127 -8.51 1.03 1.46
C ILE A 127 -8.90 0.60 2.89
N SER A 128 -10.13 0.89 3.31
CA SER A 128 -10.59 0.67 4.68
C SER A 128 -10.97 -0.78 4.98
N PRO A 129 -10.74 -1.26 6.22
CA PRO A 129 -11.23 -2.54 6.69
C PRO A 129 -12.74 -2.68 6.54
N MET A 130 -13.22 -3.91 6.38
CA MET A 130 -14.65 -4.15 6.22
C MET A 130 -15.43 -3.75 7.49
N GLY A 131 -16.46 -2.93 7.33
CA GLY A 131 -17.37 -2.52 8.39
C GLY A 131 -18.68 -1.96 7.81
N ASN A 132 -19.66 -1.66 8.67
CA ASN A 132 -20.96 -1.14 8.24
C ASN A 132 -20.83 0.15 7.44
N GLN A 133 -19.94 1.05 7.89
CA GLN A 133 -19.65 2.30 7.20
C GLN A 133 -19.04 2.08 5.81
N TRP A 134 -18.03 1.19 5.71
CA TRP A 134 -17.45 0.80 4.43
C TRP A 134 -18.48 0.20 3.47
N LYS A 135 -19.36 -0.69 3.95
CA LYS A 135 -20.44 -1.28 3.13
C LYS A 135 -21.38 -0.20 2.58
N LYS A 136 -21.77 0.76 3.43
CA LYS A 136 -22.64 1.88 3.04
C LYS A 136 -21.96 2.74 1.97
N MET A 137 -20.72 3.16 2.19
CA MET A 137 -19.97 3.96 1.22
C MET A 137 -19.74 3.22 -0.09
N ARG A 138 -19.39 1.92 -0.06
CA ARG A 138 -19.21 1.11 -1.27
C ARG A 138 -20.50 1.03 -2.09
N ARG A 139 -21.65 0.88 -1.43
CA ARG A 139 -22.96 0.91 -2.10
C ARG A 139 -23.18 2.25 -2.80
N ILE A 140 -22.97 3.37 -2.11
CA ILE A 140 -23.15 4.72 -2.68
C ILE A 140 -22.20 4.94 -3.86
N VAL A 141 -20.92 4.57 -3.72
CA VAL A 141 -19.95 4.72 -4.81
C VAL A 141 -20.38 3.89 -6.02
N ALA A 142 -20.85 2.65 -5.83
CA ALA A 142 -21.28 1.80 -6.93
C ALA A 142 -22.60 2.26 -7.58
N SER A 143 -23.59 2.70 -6.81
CA SER A 143 -24.93 3.04 -7.33
C SER A 143 -25.05 4.49 -7.79
N GLU A 144 -24.33 5.42 -7.17
CA GLU A 144 -24.49 6.86 -7.41
C GLU A 144 -23.29 7.52 -8.08
N VAL A 145 -22.06 7.03 -7.86
CA VAL A 145 -20.85 7.70 -8.37
C VAL A 145 -20.32 7.03 -9.64
N LEU A 146 -20.22 5.70 -9.62
CA LEU A 146 -19.66 4.87 -10.69
C LEU A 146 -20.75 4.11 -11.46
N SER A 147 -21.99 4.60 -11.41
CA SER A 147 -23.10 3.95 -12.11
C SER A 147 -23.03 4.18 -13.63
N PRO A 148 -23.64 3.30 -14.44
CA PRO A 148 -23.72 3.50 -15.88
C PRO A 148 -24.34 4.84 -16.27
N ALA A 149 -25.36 5.30 -15.54
CA ALA A 149 -26.01 6.58 -15.76
C ALA A 149 -25.04 7.76 -15.55
N MET A 150 -24.24 7.74 -14.48
CA MET A 150 -23.22 8.77 -14.25
C MET A 150 -22.08 8.71 -15.27
N HIS A 151 -21.68 7.49 -15.66
CA HIS A 151 -20.70 7.31 -16.74
C HIS A 151 -21.19 7.95 -18.03
N GLN A 152 -22.48 7.78 -18.39
CA GLN A 152 -23.07 8.38 -19.58
C GLN A 152 -23.21 9.91 -19.45
N ARG A 153 -23.69 10.39 -18.30
CA ARG A 153 -23.83 11.83 -18.00
C ARG A 153 -22.51 12.60 -18.14
N PHE A 154 -21.39 11.98 -17.79
CA PHE A 154 -20.08 12.60 -17.89
C PHE A 154 -19.32 12.27 -19.18
N HIS A 155 -19.98 11.72 -20.19
CA HIS A 155 -19.35 11.36 -21.45
C HIS A 155 -18.66 12.56 -22.11
N GLU A 156 -19.37 13.68 -22.28
CA GLU A 156 -18.84 14.90 -22.90
C GLU A 156 -17.61 15.43 -22.16
N LYS A 157 -17.64 15.48 -20.83
CA LYS A 157 -16.48 15.90 -20.02
C LYS A 157 -15.24 15.02 -20.25
N ARG A 158 -15.42 13.71 -20.49
CA ARG A 158 -14.29 12.81 -20.81
C ARG A 158 -13.80 13.02 -22.23
N CYS A 159 -14.70 13.25 -23.19
CA CYS A 159 -14.34 13.61 -24.56
C CYS A 159 -13.53 14.92 -24.59
N GLU A 160 -13.95 15.95 -23.85
CA GLU A 160 -13.20 17.20 -23.70
C GLU A 160 -11.77 16.98 -23.21
N GLU A 161 -11.57 16.17 -22.17
CA GLU A 161 -10.22 15.86 -21.67
C GLU A 161 -9.39 15.00 -22.64
N ALA A 162 -10.04 14.16 -23.45
CA ALA A 162 -9.36 13.42 -24.51
C ALA A 162 -8.89 14.36 -25.62
N ASP A 163 -9.72 15.31 -26.04
CA ASP A 163 -9.34 16.34 -27.02
C ASP A 163 -8.19 17.20 -26.51
N HIS A 164 -8.23 17.56 -25.22
CA HIS A 164 -7.15 18.28 -24.55
C HIS A 164 -5.83 17.52 -24.55
N LEU A 165 -5.86 16.21 -24.28
CA LEU A 165 -4.68 15.36 -24.37
C LEU A 165 -4.13 15.35 -25.81
N MET A 166 -5.02 15.19 -26.81
CA MET A 166 -4.61 15.19 -28.22
C MET A 166 -3.97 16.51 -28.64
N ARG A 167 -4.56 17.65 -28.24
CA ARG A 167 -3.98 18.98 -28.50
C ARG A 167 -2.62 19.14 -27.85
N TYR A 168 -2.46 18.71 -26.59
CA TYR A 168 -1.17 18.77 -25.91
C TYR A 168 -0.10 17.93 -26.63
N VAL A 169 -0.43 16.69 -27.00
CA VAL A 169 0.47 15.81 -27.76
C VAL A 169 0.82 16.41 -29.11
N TYR A 170 -0.16 16.98 -29.81
CA TYR A 170 0.06 17.66 -31.08
C TYR A 170 1.00 18.87 -30.92
N ASN A 171 0.73 19.75 -29.96
CA ASN A 171 1.58 20.92 -29.69
C ASN A 171 3.01 20.52 -29.35
N GLN A 172 3.20 19.47 -28.54
CA GLN A 172 4.51 18.92 -28.21
C GLN A 172 5.21 18.34 -29.44
N SER A 173 4.49 17.64 -30.33
CA SER A 173 5.05 17.11 -31.58
C SER A 173 5.55 18.20 -32.54
N GLN A 174 4.91 19.38 -32.50
CA GLN A 174 5.28 20.53 -33.32
C GLN A 174 6.33 21.43 -32.65
N ASN A 175 6.72 21.15 -31.40
CA ASN A 175 7.60 22.01 -30.64
C ASN A 175 9.07 21.75 -31.02
N PRO A 176 9.75 22.72 -31.68
CA PRO A 176 11.14 22.55 -32.10
C PRO A 176 12.12 22.52 -30.91
N LEU A 177 11.76 23.08 -29.75
CA LEU A 177 12.62 23.11 -28.56
C LEU A 177 12.84 21.72 -27.96
N VAL A 178 11.89 20.81 -28.16
CA VAL A 178 11.97 19.42 -27.66
C VAL A 178 12.08 18.41 -28.80
N ASN A 179 12.38 18.85 -30.02
CA ASN A 179 12.47 18.02 -31.22
C ASN A 179 11.24 17.12 -31.45
N GLY A 180 10.04 17.60 -31.10
CA GLY A 180 8.81 16.82 -31.21
C GLY A 180 8.69 15.62 -30.26
N LEU A 181 9.57 15.49 -29.26
CA LEU A 181 9.55 14.38 -28.31
C LEU A 181 8.43 14.55 -27.29
N VAL A 182 7.60 13.51 -27.13
CA VAL A 182 6.48 13.49 -26.19
C VAL A 182 6.79 12.56 -25.02
N ASN A 183 6.77 13.10 -23.81
CA ASN A 183 6.87 12.27 -22.60
C ASN A 183 5.52 11.60 -22.29
N VAL A 184 5.37 10.34 -22.72
CA VAL A 184 4.15 9.54 -22.56
C VAL A 184 3.76 9.36 -21.10
N ARG A 185 4.74 9.26 -20.18
CA ARG A 185 4.45 9.12 -18.76
C ARG A 185 3.72 10.36 -18.24
N VAL A 186 4.23 11.55 -18.53
CA VAL A 186 3.60 12.82 -18.16
C VAL A 186 2.21 12.91 -18.80
N ALA A 187 2.12 12.70 -20.12
CA ALA A 187 0.85 12.77 -20.83
C ALA A 187 -0.24 11.86 -20.21
N ALA A 188 0.10 10.60 -19.95
CA ALA A 188 -0.84 9.62 -19.38
C ALA A 188 -1.21 9.93 -17.91
N GLN A 189 -0.23 10.24 -17.07
CA GLN A 189 -0.47 10.53 -15.65
C GLN A 189 -1.37 11.77 -15.48
N HIS A 190 -1.08 12.83 -16.25
CA HIS A 190 -1.88 14.05 -16.20
C HIS A 190 -3.26 13.87 -16.81
N TYR A 191 -3.41 13.12 -17.90
CA TYR A 191 -4.74 12.83 -18.44
C TYR A 191 -5.63 12.11 -17.42
N CYS A 192 -5.11 11.07 -16.75
CA CYS A 192 -5.84 10.36 -15.70
C CYS A 192 -6.26 11.29 -14.56
N GLY A 193 -5.33 12.14 -14.09
CA GLY A 193 -5.61 13.13 -13.06
C GLY A 193 -6.66 14.16 -13.50
N ASN A 194 -6.53 14.70 -14.72
CA ASN A 194 -7.42 15.72 -15.26
C ASN A 194 -8.84 15.20 -15.44
N VAL A 195 -9.00 13.98 -15.97
CA VAL A 195 -10.31 13.33 -16.05
C VAL A 195 -10.92 13.25 -14.66
N MET A 196 -10.21 12.70 -13.68
CA MET A 196 -10.75 12.59 -12.31
C MET A 196 -11.11 13.95 -11.71
N ARG A 197 -10.25 14.97 -11.86
CA ARG A 197 -10.51 16.33 -11.37
C ARG A 197 -11.71 16.98 -12.06
N LYS A 198 -11.84 16.81 -13.38
CA LYS A 198 -12.97 17.33 -14.17
C LYS A 198 -14.29 16.65 -13.79
N LEU A 199 -14.25 15.35 -13.48
CA LEU A 199 -15.41 14.59 -13.05
C LEU A 199 -15.85 14.96 -11.63
N VAL A 200 -14.90 15.12 -10.69
CA VAL A 200 -15.18 15.35 -9.26
C VAL A 200 -15.41 16.83 -8.95
N PHE A 201 -14.52 17.71 -9.43
CA PHE A 201 -14.51 19.14 -9.09
C PHE A 201 -15.02 20.03 -10.24
N GLY A 202 -15.25 19.47 -11.43
CA GLY A 202 -15.61 20.26 -12.62
C GLY A 202 -14.45 21.08 -13.20
N LYS A 203 -13.24 20.96 -12.62
CA LYS A 203 -12.04 21.72 -12.99
C LYS A 203 -11.02 20.82 -13.68
N ARG A 204 -10.31 21.37 -14.67
CA ARG A 204 -9.23 20.64 -15.35
C ARG A 204 -7.93 20.68 -14.56
N PHE A 205 -7.56 21.81 -13.98
CA PHE A 205 -6.35 21.99 -13.18
C PHE A 205 -6.70 22.69 -11.87
N PHE A 206 -5.91 22.47 -10.82
CA PHE A 206 -6.00 23.28 -9.59
C PHE A 206 -5.28 24.63 -9.75
N GLY A 207 -4.16 24.63 -10.48
CA GLY A 207 -3.40 25.83 -10.86
C GLY A 207 -3.55 26.20 -12.33
N VAL A 208 -2.61 27.02 -12.82
CA VAL A 208 -2.54 27.46 -14.21
C VAL A 208 -1.81 26.40 -15.06
N GLY A 209 -2.41 25.99 -16.16
CA GLY A 209 -1.78 25.12 -17.16
C GLY A 209 -0.75 25.86 -18.00
N THR A 210 0.02 25.14 -18.80
CA THR A 210 0.96 25.74 -19.76
C THR A 210 0.27 26.08 -21.09
N GLU A 211 0.86 26.99 -21.88
CA GLU A 211 0.28 27.46 -23.15
C GLU A 211 0.08 26.33 -24.17
N ASP A 212 0.93 25.31 -24.12
CA ASP A 212 0.84 24.10 -24.93
C ASP A 212 -0.30 23.16 -24.50
N GLY A 213 -1.08 23.51 -23.46
CA GLY A 213 -2.16 22.70 -22.90
C GLY A 213 -1.70 21.65 -21.90
N GLY A 214 -0.43 21.68 -21.52
CA GLY A 214 0.19 20.81 -20.53
C GLY A 214 -0.02 21.24 -19.08
N PRO A 215 0.53 20.48 -18.13
CA PRO A 215 0.43 20.75 -16.71
C PRO A 215 1.40 21.85 -16.26
N GLY A 216 0.91 22.81 -15.48
CA GLY A 216 1.76 23.74 -14.73
C GLY A 216 2.52 23.07 -13.58
N MET A 217 3.33 23.85 -12.84
CA MET A 217 4.15 23.32 -11.74
C MET A 217 3.29 22.68 -10.64
N GLU A 218 2.29 23.42 -10.14
CA GLU A 218 1.36 22.96 -9.10
C GLU A 218 0.66 21.65 -9.50
N GLU A 219 0.34 21.49 -10.79
CA GLU A 219 -0.29 20.27 -11.30
C GLU A 219 0.69 19.09 -11.38
N LYS A 220 1.96 19.35 -11.71
CA LYS A 220 3.02 18.32 -11.67
C LYS A 220 3.24 17.84 -10.25
N GLU A 221 3.36 18.75 -9.30
CA GLU A 221 3.52 18.44 -7.87
C GLU A 221 2.34 17.63 -7.33
N HIS A 222 1.12 18.03 -7.66
CA HIS A 222 -0.09 17.30 -7.24
C HIS A 222 -0.16 15.88 -7.80
N VAL A 223 0.11 15.71 -9.09
CA VAL A 223 0.11 14.38 -9.75
C VAL A 223 1.28 13.53 -9.25
N ASP A 224 2.47 14.09 -9.06
CA ASP A 224 3.62 13.37 -8.53
C ASP A 224 3.39 12.92 -7.08
N ALA A 225 2.76 13.76 -6.25
CA ALA A 225 2.33 13.38 -4.90
C ALA A 225 1.32 12.23 -4.94
N LEU A 226 0.31 12.29 -5.81
CA LEU A 226 -0.67 11.22 -6.01
C LEU A 226 -0.02 9.90 -6.44
N PHE A 227 0.86 9.92 -7.44
CA PHE A 227 1.55 8.72 -7.90
C PHE A 227 2.57 8.20 -6.89
N THR A 228 3.14 9.07 -6.04
CA THR A 228 3.95 8.66 -4.89
C THR A 228 3.09 7.93 -3.86
N ILE A 229 1.92 8.46 -3.51
CA ILE A 229 0.95 7.78 -2.65
C ILE A 229 0.60 6.40 -3.21
N LEU A 230 0.24 6.31 -4.49
CA LEU A 230 -0.12 5.04 -5.14
C LEU A 230 1.06 4.04 -5.16
N LYS A 231 2.29 4.51 -5.33
CA LYS A 231 3.49 3.67 -5.34
C LYS A 231 3.76 3.02 -3.97
N TYR A 232 3.49 3.75 -2.88
CA TYR A 232 3.75 3.29 -1.51
C TYR A 232 2.51 2.72 -0.82
N LEU A 233 1.33 2.87 -1.40
CA LEU A 233 0.09 2.24 -0.93
C LEU A 233 0.22 0.71 -0.99
N TYR A 234 0.05 0.03 0.15
CA TYR A 234 0.31 -1.40 0.32
C TYR A 234 1.73 -1.82 -0.12
N GLY A 235 2.67 -0.86 -0.15
CA GLY A 235 4.08 -1.14 -0.28
C GLY A 235 4.58 -1.97 0.89
N PHE A 236 5.70 -2.65 0.69
CA PHE A 236 6.33 -3.45 1.73
C PHE A 236 6.96 -2.54 2.80
N GLY A 237 6.17 -2.25 3.85
CA GLY A 237 6.58 -1.47 5.01
C GLY A 237 7.17 -2.36 6.11
N ILE A 238 8.40 -2.10 6.56
CA ILE A 238 9.02 -2.89 7.65
C ILE A 238 8.19 -2.76 8.94
N GLY A 239 7.73 -1.55 9.24
CA GLY A 239 6.91 -1.26 10.43
C GLY A 239 5.61 -2.06 10.50
N ASP A 240 5.01 -2.38 9.35
CA ASP A 240 3.75 -3.15 9.29
C ASP A 240 3.95 -4.62 9.72
N HIS A 241 5.15 -5.16 9.53
CA HIS A 241 5.48 -6.54 9.88
C HIS A 241 6.24 -6.68 11.21
N LEU A 242 6.95 -5.61 11.60
CA LEU A 242 7.73 -5.50 12.83
C LEU A 242 7.39 -4.16 13.53
N PRO A 243 6.29 -4.08 14.28
CA PRO A 243 5.81 -2.81 14.89
C PRO A 243 6.83 -2.11 15.79
N TRP A 244 7.62 -2.88 16.54
CA TRP A 244 8.75 -2.40 17.34
C TRP A 244 9.86 -1.68 16.56
N LEU A 245 9.93 -1.83 15.23
CA LEU A 245 10.86 -1.10 14.37
C LEU A 245 10.21 0.11 13.67
N GLU A 246 8.91 0.33 13.85
CA GLU A 246 8.17 1.40 13.17
C GLU A 246 8.72 2.80 13.51
N VAL A 247 9.25 2.99 14.72
CA VAL A 247 9.82 4.28 15.18
C VAL A 247 11.02 4.71 14.34
N PHE A 248 11.76 3.75 13.77
CA PHE A 248 12.98 4.04 13.02
C PHE A 248 12.74 4.37 11.54
N ASP A 249 11.55 4.09 11.00
CA ASP A 249 11.21 4.29 9.57
C ASP A 249 12.33 3.81 8.63
N LEU A 250 12.84 2.59 8.86
CA LEU A 250 14.06 2.06 8.22
C LEU A 250 14.00 2.03 6.68
N ASP A 251 12.81 2.01 6.10
CA ASP A 251 12.56 2.03 4.66
C ASP A 251 12.11 3.41 4.14
N GLY A 252 11.92 4.40 5.04
CA GLY A 252 11.48 5.76 4.71
C GLY A 252 10.03 5.85 4.23
N CYS A 253 9.29 4.74 4.21
CA CYS A 253 7.95 4.65 3.65
C CYS A 253 6.98 5.59 4.37
N LYS A 254 7.10 5.70 5.71
CA LYS A 254 6.20 6.51 6.53
C LYS A 254 6.40 7.99 6.26
N ARG A 255 7.64 8.47 6.23
CA ARG A 255 7.95 9.88 5.92
C ARG A 255 7.50 10.24 4.51
N ILE A 256 7.87 9.44 3.51
CA ILE A 256 7.50 9.70 2.10
C ILE A 256 5.99 9.79 1.92
N LEU A 257 5.22 8.87 2.54
CA LEU A 257 3.76 8.92 2.47
C LEU A 257 3.16 10.11 3.19
N LYS A 258 3.72 10.54 4.33
CA LYS A 258 3.25 11.73 5.04
C LYS A 258 3.46 12.98 4.21
N ASP A 259 4.65 13.16 3.66
CA ASP A 259 5.01 14.32 2.86
C ASP A 259 4.14 14.38 1.59
N ALA A 260 3.98 13.25 0.89
CA ALA A 260 3.13 13.16 -0.30
C ALA A 260 1.64 13.39 0.00
N ASN A 261 1.11 12.86 1.11
CA ASN A 261 -0.29 13.13 1.51
C ASN A 261 -0.50 14.59 1.85
N LYS A 262 0.46 15.22 2.55
CA LYS A 262 0.39 16.63 2.90
C LYS A 262 0.35 17.50 1.65
N GLU A 263 1.28 17.29 0.72
CA GLU A 263 1.35 18.00 -0.56
C GLU A 263 0.04 17.85 -1.36
N PHE A 264 -0.45 16.60 -1.48
CA PHE A 264 -1.69 16.31 -2.19
C PHE A 264 -2.90 17.03 -1.58
N GLU A 265 -3.01 17.05 -0.24
CA GLU A 265 -4.11 17.71 0.46
C GLU A 265 -4.04 19.24 0.41
N GLU A 266 -2.86 19.83 0.55
CA GLU A 266 -2.66 21.29 0.54
C GLU A 266 -3.05 21.89 -0.81
N ILE A 267 -2.62 21.27 -1.92
CA ILE A 267 -2.99 21.70 -3.26
C ILE A 267 -4.51 21.51 -3.49
N SER A 268 -5.07 20.38 -3.03
CA SER A 268 -6.51 20.11 -3.20
C SER A 268 -7.40 21.06 -2.40
N ARG A 269 -6.98 21.48 -1.20
CA ARG A 269 -7.79 22.34 -0.31
C ARG A 269 -7.66 23.82 -0.65
N SER A 270 -6.49 24.28 -1.05
CA SER A 270 -6.26 25.72 -1.34
C SER A 270 -7.09 26.26 -2.52
N ARG A 271 -7.67 25.37 -3.35
CA ARG A 271 -8.35 25.71 -4.61
C ARG A 271 -9.80 25.25 -4.71
N ASN A 272 -10.36 24.67 -3.64
CA ASN A 272 -11.78 24.32 -3.52
C ASN A 272 -12.51 25.34 -2.65
#